data_AF-A0A816N8Q2-F1
#
_entry.id   AF-A0A816N8Q2-F1
#
_cell.length_a   1.000
_cell.length_b   1.000
_cell.length_c   1.000
_cell.angle_alpha   90.00
_cell.angle_beta   90.00
_cell.angle_gamma   90.00
#
_symmetry.space_group_name_H-M   'P 1'
#
loop_
_entity.id
_entity.type
_entity.pdbx_description
1 polymer ?
#
loop_
_entity_poly.entity_id
_entity_poly.type
_entity_poly.pdbx_seq_one_letter_code
_entity_poly.pdbx_strand_id
1 'polypeptide(L)'
;MLLSDYFKIDTLHQKLFYLKLDKLKIIQSKASRTSSFLVSLSKKLYGPAQISLNYIKSWCIEKSIIQNDPDECFVANFYIKDDDADPLFRLFVTTKNLMKNCLNSNHVCADAAYNLIWQDYPILMVGTTDKQCAFHPFGIALCINEKTNDFEFMFKSVQLAVEQLYNINYCPIIFVADASGTITNGCPLINNFIDYFTNEWHMSNKGWFVGFAIGYPSSNNALQATNGTITSLYTFRECLPVGEFLSVLETDIIRRLSRERIFDDSITSQNPKAFTNAPSINLSL
;
A
#
# COMPACT_ATOMS: atom_id res chain seq x y z
N MET A 1 25.38 21.92 26.87
CA MET A 1 24.80 20.56 26.95
C MET A 1 25.69 19.66 26.09
N LEU A 2 26.37 18.69 26.71
CA LEU A 2 27.42 17.90 26.06
C LEU A 2 26.79 16.80 25.17
N LEU A 3 27.42 16.54 24.02
CA LEU A 3 27.04 15.51 23.03
C LEU A 3 26.94 14.08 23.59
N SER A 4 27.37 13.85 24.83
CA SER A 4 27.30 12.56 25.53
C SER A 4 25.89 12.15 25.94
N ASP A 5 24.95 13.10 26.05
CA ASP A 5 23.63 12.81 26.62
C ASP A 5 22.61 12.28 25.58
N TYR A 6 23.01 12.24 24.30
CA TYR A 6 22.19 11.71 23.19
C TYR A 6 22.37 10.19 22.94
N PHE A 7 23.22 9.51 23.71
CA PHE A 7 23.57 8.09 23.48
C PHE A 7 22.55 7.06 24.00
N LYS A 8 21.27 7.44 24.15
CA LYS A 8 20.17 6.52 24.48
C LYS A 8 19.06 6.49 23.42
N ILE A 9 19.39 6.75 22.17
CA ILE A 9 18.44 6.64 21.06
C ILE A 9 18.87 5.49 20.16
N ASP A 10 17.90 4.63 19.84
CA ASP A 10 17.97 3.47 18.97
C ASP A 10 18.90 3.67 17.75
N THR A 11 19.69 2.65 17.45
CA THR A 11 20.62 2.54 16.32
C THR A 11 20.09 3.05 14.97
N LEU A 12 18.78 2.99 14.74
CA LEU A 12 18.13 3.55 13.54
C LEU A 12 18.17 5.08 13.49
N HIS A 13 17.95 5.76 14.63
CA HIS A 13 18.00 7.22 14.71
C HIS A 13 19.41 7.77 14.56
N GLN A 14 20.42 7.03 15.02
CA GLN A 14 21.82 7.37 14.74
C GLN A 14 22.13 7.26 13.25
N LYS A 15 21.64 6.20 12.56
CA LYS A 15 21.79 6.06 11.11
C LYS A 15 21.06 7.16 10.32
N LEU A 16 19.85 7.54 10.75
CA LEU A 16 19.07 8.65 10.19
C LEU A 16 19.76 10.01 10.37
N PHE A 17 20.48 10.21 11.49
CA PHE A 17 21.26 11.41 11.75
C PHE A 17 22.47 11.54 10.82
N TYR A 18 23.18 10.43 10.55
CA TYR A 18 24.30 10.43 9.60
C TYR A 18 23.86 10.71 8.15
N LEU A 19 22.73 10.14 7.70
CA LEU A 19 22.11 10.44 6.40
C LEU A 19 21.77 11.93 6.24
N LYS A 20 21.37 12.58 7.34
CA LYS A 20 21.02 14.01 7.38
C LYS A 20 22.25 14.91 7.30
N LEU A 21 23.39 14.48 7.85
CA LEU A 21 24.66 15.20 7.78
C LEU A 21 25.33 15.09 6.41
N ASP A 22 25.20 13.95 5.73
CA ASP A 22 25.78 13.73 4.40
C ASP A 22 25.06 14.54 3.31
N LYS A 23 23.74 14.69 3.40
CA LYS A 23 22.95 15.55 2.48
C LYS A 23 23.31 17.04 2.58
N LEU A 24 23.86 17.50 3.70
CA LEU A 24 24.28 18.90 3.88
C LEU A 24 25.67 19.21 3.30
N LYS A 25 26.45 18.20 2.86
CA LYS A 25 27.82 18.41 2.35
C LYS A 25 28.07 18.04 0.89
N ILE A 26 27.08 17.52 0.15
CA ILE A 26 27.27 17.10 -1.25
C ILE A 26 26.35 17.91 -2.17
N ILE A 27 26.61 19.21 -2.24
CA ILE A 27 26.25 20.04 -3.40
C ILE A 27 27.57 20.28 -4.15
N GLN A 28 27.60 19.91 -5.44
CA GLN A 28 28.68 20.02 -6.44
C GLN A 28 29.58 18.79 -6.65
N SER A 29 29.17 17.86 -7.53
CA SER A 29 29.88 17.60 -8.81
C SER A 29 29.33 16.40 -9.61
N LYS A 30 29.19 16.62 -10.93
CA LYS A 30 29.00 15.68 -12.07
C LYS A 30 28.15 14.41 -11.85
N ALA A 31 26.93 14.47 -12.36
CA ALA A 31 25.83 13.49 -12.30
C ALA A 31 26.14 12.03 -12.71
N SER A 32 27.21 11.74 -13.46
CA SER A 32 27.53 10.36 -13.90
C SER A 32 28.43 9.58 -12.93
N ARG A 33 29.23 10.28 -12.11
CA ARG A 33 30.03 9.62 -11.05
C ARG A 33 29.22 9.41 -9.77
N THR A 34 28.13 10.16 -9.61
CA THR A 34 27.25 10.14 -8.45
C THR A 34 26.41 8.87 -8.40
N SER A 35 25.91 8.35 -9.52
CA SER A 35 25.11 7.11 -9.52
C SER A 35 25.95 5.89 -9.15
N SER A 36 27.14 5.71 -9.74
CA SER A 36 28.04 4.60 -9.41
C SER A 36 28.57 4.70 -7.98
N PHE A 37 28.83 5.92 -7.50
CA PHE A 37 29.22 6.16 -6.12
C PHE A 37 28.09 5.80 -5.14
N LEU A 38 26.86 6.27 -5.40
CA LEU A 38 25.67 5.93 -4.61
C LEU A 38 25.42 4.41 -4.60
N VAL A 39 25.50 3.73 -5.74
CA VAL A 39 25.38 2.26 -5.80
C VAL A 39 26.49 1.57 -4.98
N SER A 40 27.72 2.06 -5.02
CA SER A 40 28.82 1.50 -4.24
C SER A 40 28.69 1.77 -2.73
N LEU A 41 28.23 2.97 -2.36
CA LEU A 41 28.02 3.41 -0.98
C LEU A 41 26.86 2.63 -0.38
N SER A 42 25.79 2.49 -1.15
CA SER A 42 24.62 1.68 -0.81
C SER A 42 24.97 0.20 -0.63
N LYS A 43 25.77 -0.40 -1.52
CA LYS A 43 26.28 -1.78 -1.33
C LYS A 43 27.15 -1.91 -0.07
N LYS A 44 27.91 -0.86 0.28
CA LYS A 44 28.82 -0.84 1.44
C LYS A 44 28.09 -0.60 2.77
N LEU A 45 26.99 0.14 2.76
CA LEU A 45 26.17 0.44 3.94
C LEU A 45 25.10 -0.62 4.21
N TYR A 46 24.51 -1.20 3.17
CA TYR A 46 23.28 -1.99 3.26
C TYR A 46 23.42 -3.44 2.76
N GLY A 47 24.60 -3.85 2.26
CA GLY A 47 24.85 -5.21 1.77
C GLY A 47 24.39 -5.44 0.31
N PRO A 48 24.45 -6.70 -0.19
CA PRO A 48 24.06 -7.02 -1.56
C PRO A 48 22.55 -6.83 -1.76
N ALA A 49 22.18 -6.21 -2.89
CA ALA A 49 20.78 -6.01 -3.29
C ALA A 49 20.01 -7.32 -3.58
N GLN A 50 20.67 -8.48 -3.59
CA GLN A 50 19.99 -9.76 -3.74
C GLN A 50 19.55 -10.27 -2.37
N ILE A 51 18.26 -10.13 -2.08
CA ILE A 51 17.65 -10.87 -0.99
C ILE A 51 17.38 -12.29 -1.46
N SER A 52 17.69 -13.28 -0.63
CA SER A 52 17.34 -14.67 -0.95
C SER A 52 15.84 -14.88 -0.81
N LEU A 53 15.20 -15.57 -1.75
CA LEU A 53 13.80 -16.00 -1.60
C LEU A 53 13.58 -16.83 -0.34
N ASN A 54 14.59 -17.58 0.10
CA ASN A 54 14.55 -18.31 1.37
C ASN A 54 14.46 -17.38 2.58
N TYR A 55 15.10 -16.22 2.54
CA TYR A 55 14.97 -15.22 3.60
C TYR A 55 13.53 -14.68 3.67
N ILE A 56 12.95 -14.28 2.52
CA ILE A 56 11.56 -13.81 2.45
C ILE A 56 10.61 -14.91 2.95
N LYS A 57 10.84 -16.16 2.53
CA LYS A 57 10.02 -17.31 2.95
C LYS A 57 10.07 -17.54 4.45
N SER A 58 11.26 -17.53 5.05
CA SER A 58 11.41 -17.68 6.49
C SER A 58 10.72 -16.55 7.25
N TRP A 59 10.89 -15.30 6.80
CA TRP A 59 10.21 -14.14 7.38
C TRP A 59 8.68 -14.27 7.30
N CYS A 60 8.14 -14.68 6.14
CA CYS A 60 6.71 -14.90 5.97
C CYS A 60 6.16 -15.98 6.91
N ILE A 61 6.88 -17.10 7.07
CA ILE A 61 6.49 -18.19 7.97
C ILE A 61 6.48 -17.71 9.42
N GLU A 62 7.53 -17.02 9.85
CA GLU A 62 7.63 -16.45 11.20
C GLU A 62 6.48 -15.48 11.49
N LYS A 63 6.18 -14.61 10.53
CA LYS A 63 5.13 -13.60 10.64
C LYS A 63 3.73 -14.09 10.30
N SER A 64 3.52 -15.37 9.98
CA SER A 64 2.18 -15.92 9.76
C SER A 64 1.39 -16.10 11.07
N ILE A 65 2.06 -16.01 12.22
CA ILE A 65 1.44 -16.17 13.53
C ILE A 65 0.73 -14.85 13.91
N ILE A 66 -0.58 -14.94 14.12
CA ILE A 66 -1.38 -13.80 14.57
C ILE A 66 -1.14 -13.54 16.06
N GLN A 67 -0.54 -12.40 16.36
CA GLN A 67 -0.19 -11.99 17.72
C GLN A 67 -1.38 -11.41 18.49
N ASN A 68 -1.25 -11.28 19.81
CA ASN A 68 -2.32 -10.73 20.65
C ASN A 68 -2.48 -9.20 20.48
N ASP A 69 -1.37 -8.46 20.35
CA ASP A 69 -1.39 -7.01 20.10
C ASP A 69 -2.12 -6.75 18.76
N PRO A 70 -3.23 -5.98 18.76
CA PRO A 70 -4.00 -5.75 17.54
C PRO A 70 -3.29 -4.86 16.52
N ASP A 71 -2.21 -4.16 16.92
CA ASP A 71 -1.36 -3.35 16.04
C ASP A 71 -0.10 -4.07 15.56
N GLU A 72 0.15 -5.28 16.04
CA GLU A 72 1.28 -6.07 15.59
C GLU A 72 0.98 -6.70 14.23
N CYS A 73 1.91 -6.55 13.29
CA CYS A 73 1.69 -7.01 11.93
C CYS A 73 1.86 -8.52 11.82
N PHE A 74 1.11 -9.11 10.90
CA PHE A 74 1.28 -10.49 10.50
C PHE A 74 1.11 -10.62 8.97
N VAL A 75 1.64 -11.70 8.43
CA VAL A 75 1.49 -12.09 7.03
C VAL A 75 0.23 -12.94 6.92
N ALA A 76 -0.83 -12.39 6.33
CA ALA A 76 -2.09 -13.12 6.21
C ALA A 76 -2.05 -14.20 5.12
N ASN A 77 -1.23 -13.97 4.09
CA ASN A 77 -1.05 -14.92 3.00
C ASN A 77 0.26 -14.64 2.28
N PHE A 78 0.88 -15.68 1.73
CA PHE A 78 2.05 -15.56 0.87
C PHE A 78 2.13 -16.70 -0.15
N TYR A 79 2.74 -16.41 -1.28
CA TYR A 79 3.06 -17.38 -2.32
C TYR A 79 4.49 -17.14 -2.79
N ILE A 80 5.32 -18.18 -2.74
CA ILE A 80 6.72 -18.09 -3.16
C ILE A 80 7.03 -19.30 -4.04
N LYS A 81 7.49 -19.04 -5.26
CA LYS A 81 8.02 -20.01 -6.21
C LYS A 81 9.50 -19.71 -6.42
N ASP A 82 10.33 -20.64 -5.95
CA ASP A 82 11.78 -20.61 -6.10
C ASP A 82 12.12 -21.39 -7.38
N ASP A 83 12.20 -20.67 -8.49
CA ASP A 83 12.54 -21.17 -9.82
C ASP A 83 13.68 -20.31 -10.35
N ASP A 84 14.83 -20.93 -10.63
CA ASP A 84 16.06 -20.25 -11.03
C ASP A 84 15.87 -19.37 -12.28
N ALA A 85 14.87 -19.69 -13.12
CA ALA A 85 14.60 -18.97 -14.37
C ALA A 85 13.56 -17.85 -14.21
N ASP A 86 12.57 -18.00 -13.32
CA ASP A 86 11.46 -17.05 -13.15
C ASP A 86 10.96 -17.06 -11.69
N PRO A 87 11.71 -16.40 -10.77
CA PRO A 87 11.34 -16.33 -9.37
C PRO A 87 10.02 -15.56 -9.22
N LEU A 88 9.13 -16.05 -8.36
CA LEU A 88 7.85 -15.40 -8.07
C LEU A 88 7.64 -15.30 -6.56
N PHE A 89 7.36 -14.11 -6.05
CA PHE A 89 6.82 -13.99 -4.69
C PHE A 89 5.66 -13.00 -4.63
N ARG A 90 4.77 -13.27 -3.68
CA ARG A 90 3.68 -12.41 -3.23
C ARG A 90 3.55 -12.60 -1.74
N LEU A 91 3.39 -11.51 -0.99
CA LEU A 91 3.02 -11.56 0.42
C LEU A 91 2.06 -10.43 0.73
N PHE A 92 1.13 -10.66 1.65
CA PHE A 92 0.18 -9.66 2.12
C PHE A 92 0.34 -9.48 3.62
N VAL A 93 0.65 -8.25 4.03
CA VAL A 93 0.94 -7.87 5.42
C VAL A 93 -0.17 -6.96 5.94
N THR A 94 -0.67 -7.25 7.14
CA THR A 94 -1.76 -6.53 7.79
C THR A 94 -1.67 -6.62 9.32
N THR A 95 -2.64 -6.03 10.03
CA THR A 95 -2.86 -6.15 11.49
C THR A 95 -4.33 -6.45 11.76
N LYS A 96 -4.65 -6.90 12.98
CA LYS A 96 -6.06 -7.09 13.37
C LYS A 96 -6.84 -5.78 13.24
N ASN A 97 -6.24 -4.67 13.67
CA ASN A 97 -6.90 -3.37 13.64
C ASN A 97 -7.16 -2.89 12.21
N LEU A 98 -6.21 -3.02 11.28
CA LEU A 98 -6.45 -2.69 9.87
C LEU A 98 -7.56 -3.55 9.26
N MET A 99 -7.62 -4.84 9.59
CA MET A 99 -8.68 -5.73 9.08
C MET A 99 -10.08 -5.38 9.60
N LYS A 100 -10.21 -4.72 10.76
CA LYS A 100 -11.52 -4.20 11.22
C LYS A 100 -12.13 -3.21 10.25
N ASN A 101 -11.32 -2.48 9.47
CA ASN A 101 -11.83 -1.54 8.47
C ASN A 101 -12.71 -2.24 7.43
N CYS A 102 -12.47 -3.52 7.13
CA CYS A 102 -13.31 -4.31 6.22
C CYS A 102 -14.73 -4.48 6.76
N LEU A 103 -14.91 -4.53 8.09
CA LEU A 103 -16.22 -4.75 8.73
C LEU A 103 -17.15 -3.55 8.58
N ASN A 104 -16.58 -2.36 8.38
CA ASN A 104 -17.31 -1.10 8.31
C ASN A 104 -17.41 -0.55 6.88
N SER A 105 -16.96 -1.30 5.87
CA SER A 105 -16.92 -0.84 4.49
C SER A 105 -17.55 -1.82 3.51
N ASN A 106 -18.36 -1.27 2.62
CA ASN A 106 -18.97 -1.99 1.50
C ASN A 106 -18.25 -1.71 0.17
N HIS A 107 -17.18 -0.91 0.19
CA HIS A 107 -16.35 -0.62 -0.97
C HIS A 107 -14.88 -0.81 -0.68
N VAL A 108 -14.14 -1.20 -1.72
CA VAL A 108 -12.69 -1.36 -1.68
C VAL A 108 -12.02 -0.47 -2.72
N CYS A 109 -10.90 0.11 -2.33
CA CYS A 109 -10.00 0.87 -3.17
C CYS A 109 -8.67 0.14 -3.30
N ALA A 110 -8.08 0.11 -4.49
CA ALA A 110 -6.77 -0.49 -4.73
C ALA A 110 -5.93 0.35 -5.69
N ASP A 111 -4.63 0.38 -5.44
CA ASP A 111 -3.64 1.12 -6.22
C ASP A 111 -2.24 0.50 -6.02
N ALA A 112 -1.35 0.74 -6.98
CA ALA A 112 0.04 0.31 -6.91
C ALA A 112 0.98 1.50 -6.69
N ALA A 113 1.94 1.33 -5.80
CA ALA A 113 3.03 2.28 -5.57
C ALA A 113 4.36 1.69 -6.04
N TYR A 114 5.13 2.53 -6.72
CA TYR A 114 6.46 2.23 -7.27
C TYR A 114 7.55 3.06 -6.60
N ASN A 115 8.82 2.73 -6.86
CA ASN A 115 9.98 3.45 -6.36
C ASN A 115 10.12 3.47 -4.82
N LEU A 116 9.65 2.41 -4.16
CA LEU A 116 9.85 2.21 -2.72
C LEU A 116 10.96 1.19 -2.43
N ILE A 117 11.29 0.35 -3.40
CA ILE A 117 12.21 -0.79 -3.27
C ILE A 117 13.24 -0.75 -4.39
N TRP A 118 14.51 -1.08 -4.10
CA TRP A 118 15.62 -1.01 -5.08
C TRP A 118 15.39 -1.85 -6.32
N GLN A 119 14.74 -2.99 -6.13
CA GLN A 119 14.42 -3.98 -7.16
C GLN A 119 13.19 -3.58 -7.98
N ASP A 120 12.61 -2.41 -7.71
CA ASP A 120 11.42 -1.85 -8.36
C ASP A 120 10.19 -2.77 -8.28
N TYR A 121 10.11 -3.54 -7.19
CA TYR A 121 8.95 -4.36 -6.90
C TYR A 121 7.76 -3.47 -6.53
N PRO A 122 6.59 -3.65 -7.17
CA PRO A 122 5.40 -2.89 -6.86
C PRO A 122 4.88 -3.22 -5.46
N ILE A 123 4.37 -2.19 -4.82
CA ILE A 123 3.67 -2.28 -3.55
C ILE A 123 2.21 -2.01 -3.80
N LEU A 124 1.39 -3.04 -3.65
CA LEU A 124 -0.05 -2.92 -3.86
C LEU A 124 -0.70 -2.54 -2.53
N MET A 125 -1.45 -1.45 -2.50
CA MET A 125 -2.22 -1.06 -1.35
C MET A 125 -3.70 -1.32 -1.60
N VAL A 126 -4.37 -1.77 -0.54
CA VAL A 126 -5.81 -2.01 -0.56
C VAL A 126 -6.43 -1.47 0.72
N GLY A 127 -7.62 -0.90 0.60
CA GLY A 127 -8.33 -0.33 1.74
C GLY A 127 -9.69 0.20 1.34
N THR A 128 -10.20 1.13 2.12
CA THR A 128 -11.46 1.82 1.88
C THR A 128 -11.29 3.31 2.15
N THR A 129 -12.36 4.09 2.03
CA THR A 129 -12.37 5.49 2.41
C THR A 129 -13.59 5.81 3.26
N ASP A 130 -13.46 6.75 4.18
CA ASP A 130 -14.61 7.28 4.92
C ASP A 130 -15.33 8.41 4.16
N LYS A 131 -16.36 8.97 4.79
CA LYS A 131 -17.13 10.12 4.29
C LYS A 131 -16.33 11.42 4.23
N GLN A 132 -15.17 11.48 4.88
CA GLN A 132 -14.23 12.61 4.83
C GLN A 132 -13.17 12.44 3.75
N CYS A 133 -13.28 11.38 2.94
CA CYS A 133 -12.30 11.00 1.94
C CYS A 133 -10.92 10.70 2.56
N ALA A 134 -10.86 10.29 3.84
CA ALA A 134 -9.66 9.71 4.42
C ALA A 134 -9.55 8.25 3.97
N PHE A 135 -8.33 7.82 3.62
CA PHE A 135 -8.07 6.43 3.24
C PHE A 135 -7.76 5.58 4.48
N HIS A 136 -8.40 4.42 4.54
CA HIS A 136 -8.30 3.44 5.62
C HIS A 136 -7.77 2.12 5.04
N PRO A 137 -6.47 1.82 5.17
CA PRO A 137 -5.88 0.61 4.60
C PRO A 137 -6.42 -0.64 5.28
N PHE A 138 -6.48 -1.73 4.52
CA PHE A 138 -6.64 -3.08 5.05
C PHE A 138 -5.28 -3.77 5.19
N GLY A 139 -4.33 -3.42 4.34
CA GLY A 139 -2.99 -4.00 4.36
C GLY A 139 -2.21 -3.62 3.10
N ILE A 140 -1.02 -4.21 2.99
CA ILE A 140 -0.07 -3.95 1.90
C ILE A 140 0.37 -5.30 1.32
N ALA A 141 0.28 -5.44 -0.01
CA ALA A 141 0.88 -6.55 -0.72
C ALA A 141 2.23 -6.13 -1.32
N LEU A 142 3.23 -7.01 -1.17
CA LEU A 142 4.50 -6.88 -1.86
C LEU A 142 4.61 -8.02 -2.89
N CYS A 143 4.74 -7.65 -4.16
CA CYS A 143 4.72 -8.56 -5.30
C CYS A 143 5.92 -8.29 -6.22
N ILE A 144 6.39 -9.31 -6.94
CA ILE A 144 7.42 -9.10 -7.97
C ILE A 144 6.88 -8.29 -9.15
N ASN A 145 5.60 -8.45 -9.47
CA ASN A 145 4.96 -7.84 -10.63
C ASN A 145 3.66 -7.13 -10.23
N GLU A 146 3.13 -6.32 -11.15
CA GLU A 146 1.78 -5.77 -11.09
C GLU A 146 0.95 -6.38 -12.23
N LYS A 147 0.61 -7.67 -12.10
CA LYS A 147 -0.27 -8.40 -13.02
C LYS A 147 -1.61 -8.71 -12.36
N THR A 148 -2.58 -9.14 -13.16
CA THR A 148 -3.92 -9.57 -12.74
C THR A 148 -3.87 -10.51 -11.53
N ASN A 149 -2.99 -11.51 -11.58
CA ASN A 149 -2.86 -12.52 -10.53
C ASN A 149 -2.29 -11.94 -9.21
N ASP A 150 -1.58 -10.80 -9.26
CA ASP A 150 -1.04 -10.13 -8.08
C ASP A 150 -2.15 -9.39 -7.32
N PHE A 151 -3.06 -8.73 -8.05
CA PHE A 151 -4.29 -8.17 -7.47
C PHE A 151 -5.24 -9.25 -6.97
N GLU A 152 -5.40 -10.35 -7.71
CA GLU A 152 -6.23 -11.49 -7.27
C GLU A 152 -5.71 -12.07 -5.96
N PHE A 153 -4.39 -12.27 -5.88
CA PHE A 153 -3.74 -12.66 -4.64
C PHE A 153 -4.03 -11.67 -3.52
N MET A 154 -3.90 -10.36 -3.74
CA MET A 154 -4.16 -9.34 -2.72
C MET A 154 -5.62 -9.39 -2.21
N PHE A 155 -6.61 -9.40 -3.11
CA PHE A 155 -8.03 -9.46 -2.71
C PHE A 155 -8.37 -10.76 -1.98
N LYS A 156 -7.87 -11.90 -2.46
CA LYS A 156 -8.06 -13.18 -1.78
C LYS A 156 -7.41 -13.18 -0.40
N SER A 157 -6.27 -12.53 -0.24
CA SER A 157 -5.59 -12.41 1.05
C SER A 157 -6.40 -11.58 2.05
N VAL A 158 -7.07 -10.51 1.60
CA VAL A 158 -8.01 -9.75 2.43
C VAL A 158 -9.17 -10.64 2.89
N GLN A 159 -9.79 -11.40 1.97
CA GLN A 159 -10.90 -12.31 2.32
C GLN A 159 -10.49 -13.36 3.34
N LEU A 160 -9.37 -14.04 3.10
CA LEU A 160 -8.81 -15.04 4.02
C LEU A 160 -8.51 -14.43 5.40
N ALA A 161 -7.96 -13.21 5.44
CA ALA A 161 -7.67 -12.52 6.70
C ALA A 161 -8.94 -12.18 7.49
N VAL A 162 -10.00 -11.69 6.84
CA VAL A 162 -11.28 -11.40 7.50
C VAL A 162 -11.94 -12.68 8.00
N GLU A 163 -11.95 -13.73 7.18
CA GLU A 163 -12.51 -15.02 7.54
C GLU A 163 -11.76 -15.62 8.75
N GLN A 164 -10.42 -15.59 8.72
CA GLN A 164 -9.59 -16.11 9.82
C GLN A 164 -9.77 -15.33 11.12
N LEU A 165 -9.91 -14.00 11.06
CA LEU A 165 -10.02 -13.15 12.25
C LEU A 165 -11.43 -13.04 12.83
N TYR A 166 -12.45 -13.03 11.97
CA TYR A 166 -13.82 -12.66 12.33
C TYR A 166 -14.86 -13.68 11.90
N ASN A 167 -14.48 -14.73 11.16
CA ASN A 167 -15.40 -15.73 10.61
C ASN A 167 -16.52 -15.09 9.75
N ILE A 168 -16.15 -14.07 8.98
CA ILE A 168 -17.04 -13.34 8.08
C ILE A 168 -16.57 -13.54 6.64
N ASN A 169 -17.50 -13.88 5.76
CA ASN A 169 -17.25 -13.87 4.32
C ASN A 169 -17.31 -12.43 3.79
N TYR A 170 -16.14 -11.80 3.65
CA TYR A 170 -16.03 -10.42 3.17
C TYR A 170 -16.29 -10.31 1.66
N CYS A 171 -17.32 -9.55 1.30
CA CYS A 171 -17.75 -9.33 -0.08
C CYS A 171 -18.12 -7.85 -0.29
N PRO A 172 -17.15 -6.97 -0.62
CA PRO A 172 -17.45 -5.58 -0.98
C PRO A 172 -18.25 -5.55 -2.28
N ILE A 173 -19.19 -4.61 -2.37
CA ILE A 173 -20.12 -4.45 -3.50
C ILE A 173 -19.69 -3.34 -4.46
N ILE A 174 -18.76 -2.47 -4.06
CA ILE A 174 -18.25 -1.36 -4.86
C ILE A 174 -16.72 -1.46 -4.94
N PHE A 175 -16.19 -1.25 -6.14
CA PHE A 175 -14.75 -1.18 -6.37
C PHE A 175 -14.35 0.16 -6.96
N VAL A 176 -13.32 0.78 -6.37
CA VAL A 176 -12.75 2.07 -6.83
C VAL A 176 -11.28 1.87 -7.14
N ALA A 177 -10.91 2.00 -8.41
CA ALA A 177 -9.53 1.92 -8.86
C ALA A 177 -9.31 2.82 -10.07
N ASP A 178 -8.04 2.99 -10.45
CA ASP A 178 -7.72 3.54 -11.75
C ASP A 178 -8.24 2.62 -12.86
N ALA A 179 -8.43 3.20 -14.05
CA ALA A 179 -8.88 2.49 -15.26
C ALA A 179 -7.79 1.55 -15.83
N SER A 180 -7.20 0.72 -14.98
CA SER A 180 -6.23 -0.31 -15.31
C SER A 180 -6.94 -1.65 -15.48
N GLY A 181 -6.81 -2.25 -16.67
CA GLY A 181 -7.36 -3.57 -16.97
C GLY A 181 -6.78 -4.66 -16.06
N THR A 182 -5.54 -4.51 -15.61
CA THR A 182 -4.86 -5.42 -14.68
C THR A 182 -5.57 -5.48 -13.33
N ILE A 183 -5.90 -4.32 -12.77
CA ILE A 183 -6.58 -4.21 -11.47
C ILE A 183 -8.00 -4.76 -11.59
N THR A 184 -8.67 -4.36 -12.67
CA THR A 184 -10.07 -4.71 -12.95
C THR A 184 -10.26 -6.22 -13.13
N ASN A 185 -9.40 -6.86 -13.92
CA ASN A 185 -9.44 -8.31 -14.15
C ASN A 185 -8.97 -9.11 -12.93
N GLY A 186 -8.15 -8.50 -12.08
CA GLY A 186 -7.56 -9.16 -10.92
C GLY A 186 -8.51 -9.26 -9.74
N CYS A 187 -9.66 -8.61 -9.76
CA CYS A 187 -10.62 -8.73 -8.66
C CYS A 187 -11.58 -9.91 -8.93
N PRO A 188 -11.47 -11.04 -8.19
CA PRO A 188 -12.35 -12.20 -8.42
C PRO A 188 -13.83 -11.90 -8.08
N LEU A 189 -14.09 -10.85 -7.29
CA LEU A 189 -15.42 -10.32 -7.00
C LEU A 189 -16.07 -9.63 -8.21
N ILE A 190 -15.24 -9.17 -9.15
CA ILE A 190 -15.67 -8.41 -10.33
C ILE A 190 -16.11 -9.33 -11.46
N ASN A 191 -15.71 -10.60 -11.55
CA ASN A 191 -16.08 -11.43 -12.70
C ASN A 191 -17.60 -11.54 -12.91
N ASN A 192 -18.39 -11.69 -11.84
CA ASN A 192 -19.86 -11.62 -11.96
C ASN A 192 -20.36 -10.22 -12.34
N PHE A 193 -19.72 -9.16 -11.83
CA PHE A 193 -20.08 -7.78 -12.15
C PHE A 193 -19.69 -7.40 -13.57
N ILE A 194 -18.53 -7.81 -14.09
CA ILE A 194 -18.08 -7.52 -15.45
C ILE A 194 -18.81 -8.37 -16.47
N ASP A 195 -19.09 -9.63 -16.17
CA ASP A 195 -19.93 -10.45 -17.06
C ASP A 195 -21.35 -9.86 -17.10
N TYR A 196 -21.92 -9.50 -15.95
CA TYR A 196 -23.20 -8.77 -15.88
C TYR A 196 -23.13 -7.41 -16.60
N PHE A 197 -22.12 -6.59 -16.31
CA PHE A 197 -21.91 -5.25 -16.88
C PHE A 197 -21.73 -5.31 -18.38
N THR A 198 -20.96 -6.26 -18.86
CA THR A 198 -20.67 -6.42 -20.28
C THR A 198 -21.92 -6.89 -21.02
N ASN A 199 -22.64 -7.86 -20.47
CA ASN A 199 -23.83 -8.43 -21.09
C ASN A 199 -25.04 -7.48 -21.04
N GLU A 200 -25.34 -6.89 -19.88
CA GLU A 200 -26.50 -6.01 -19.69
C GLU A 200 -26.25 -4.58 -20.15
N TRP A 201 -25.00 -4.11 -20.11
CA TRP A 201 -24.73 -2.68 -20.26
C TRP A 201 -23.76 -2.34 -21.40
N HIS A 202 -22.61 -3.00 -21.56
CA HIS A 202 -21.70 -2.72 -22.70
C HIS A 202 -22.30 -3.14 -24.05
N MET A 203 -22.91 -4.32 -24.10
CA MET A 203 -23.46 -4.91 -25.32
C MET A 203 -24.90 -4.44 -25.59
N SER A 204 -25.69 -4.24 -24.53
CA SER A 204 -27.15 -4.03 -24.66
C SER A 204 -27.61 -2.57 -24.45
N ASN A 205 -26.85 -1.73 -23.72
CA ASN A 205 -27.20 -0.32 -23.47
C ASN A 205 -25.99 0.61 -23.73
N LYS A 206 -25.78 1.02 -24.99
CA LYS A 206 -24.64 1.86 -25.44
C LYS A 206 -24.66 3.33 -24.97
N GLY A 207 -25.00 3.58 -23.72
CA GLY A 207 -25.01 4.90 -23.11
C GLY A 207 -24.66 4.81 -21.63
N TRP A 208 -23.37 4.72 -21.30
CA TRP A 208 -22.92 4.93 -19.93
C TRP A 208 -22.70 6.41 -19.64
N PHE A 209 -23.14 6.80 -18.44
CA PHE A 209 -22.64 7.95 -17.70
C PHE A 209 -21.85 7.44 -16.47
N VAL A 210 -20.81 8.19 -16.07
CA VAL A 210 -20.18 8.08 -14.76
C VAL A 210 -21.26 8.34 -13.71
N GLY A 211 -21.62 7.32 -12.92
CA GLY A 211 -22.65 7.41 -11.89
C GLY A 211 -22.09 7.96 -10.57
N PHE A 212 -22.83 8.90 -9.96
CA PHE A 212 -22.57 9.41 -8.62
C PHE A 212 -23.06 8.40 -7.57
N ALA A 213 -22.13 7.74 -6.88
CA ALA A 213 -22.44 6.97 -5.68
C ALA A 213 -22.46 7.94 -4.48
N ILE A 214 -23.66 8.32 -4.04
CA ILE A 214 -23.83 9.30 -2.95
C ILE A 214 -23.10 8.83 -1.70
N GLY A 215 -22.12 9.61 -1.23
CA GLY A 215 -21.33 9.30 -0.04
C GLY A 215 -20.05 8.48 -0.29
N TYR A 216 -19.72 8.16 -1.54
CA TYR A 216 -18.51 7.43 -1.93
C TYR A 216 -17.56 8.32 -2.74
N PRO A 217 -16.24 8.10 -2.67
CA PRO A 217 -15.28 8.88 -3.44
C PRO A 217 -15.41 8.61 -4.94
N SER A 218 -15.32 9.67 -5.74
CA SER A 218 -15.30 9.59 -7.21
C SER A 218 -13.90 9.36 -7.80
N SER A 219 -12.86 9.27 -6.95
CA SER A 219 -11.45 9.13 -7.34
C SER A 219 -10.66 8.40 -6.26
N ASN A 220 -9.52 7.83 -6.62
CA ASN A 220 -8.56 7.21 -5.69
C ASN A 220 -7.57 8.21 -5.05
N ASN A 221 -7.85 9.52 -5.08
CA ASN A 221 -6.93 10.57 -4.59
C ASN A 221 -6.46 10.35 -3.14
N ALA A 222 -7.33 9.85 -2.26
CA ALA A 222 -6.99 9.58 -0.87
C ALA A 222 -5.94 8.47 -0.74
N LEU A 223 -6.04 7.46 -1.61
CA LEU A 223 -5.11 6.36 -1.72
C LEU A 223 -3.77 6.84 -2.30
N GLN A 224 -3.80 7.62 -3.38
CA GLN A 224 -2.59 8.25 -3.95
C GLN A 224 -1.87 9.18 -2.96
N ALA A 225 -2.61 9.95 -2.15
CA ALA A 225 -2.03 10.79 -1.10
C ALA A 225 -1.37 9.96 0.01
N THR A 226 -1.96 8.79 0.34
CA THR A 226 -1.37 7.85 1.28
C THR A 226 -0.08 7.25 0.71
N ASN A 227 -0.08 6.85 -0.56
CA ASN A 227 1.14 6.42 -1.27
C ASN A 227 2.24 7.48 -1.17
N GLY A 228 1.92 8.74 -1.49
CA GLY A 228 2.87 9.86 -1.36
C GLY A 228 3.40 10.06 0.07
N THR A 229 2.56 9.78 1.08
CA THR A 229 2.98 9.81 2.50
C THR A 229 4.00 8.71 2.78
N ILE A 230 3.79 7.47 2.32
CA ILE A 230 4.76 6.41 2.58
C ILE A 230 6.09 6.68 1.87
N THR A 231 6.03 7.13 0.63
CA THR A 231 7.21 7.51 -0.16
C THR A 231 7.99 8.63 0.51
N SER A 232 7.31 9.63 1.08
CA SER A 232 7.99 10.81 1.64
C SER A 232 8.49 10.60 3.08
N LEU A 233 7.72 9.91 3.92
CA LEU A 233 8.01 9.82 5.36
C LEU A 233 8.77 8.55 5.74
N TYR A 234 8.51 7.41 5.10
CA TYR A 234 9.09 6.14 5.53
C TYR A 234 10.24 5.69 4.65
N THR A 235 10.20 6.01 3.36
CA THR A 235 11.32 5.71 2.45
C THR A 235 12.14 6.94 2.08
N PHE A 236 11.75 8.15 2.52
CA PHE A 236 12.45 9.41 2.24
C PHE A 236 12.71 9.68 0.74
N ARG A 237 11.84 9.15 -0.12
CA ARG A 237 11.98 9.11 -1.59
C ARG A 237 13.23 8.36 -2.06
N GLU A 238 13.80 7.54 -1.20
CA GLU A 238 14.83 6.59 -1.52
C GLU A 238 14.17 5.21 -1.67
N CYS A 239 14.63 4.44 -2.63
CA CYS A 239 14.26 3.04 -2.69
C CYS A 239 15.02 2.30 -1.56
N LEU A 240 14.42 1.29 -0.92
CA LEU A 240 15.09 0.45 0.09
C LEU A 240 15.38 -0.96 -0.44
N PRO A 241 16.42 -1.66 0.01
CA PRO A 241 16.52 -3.10 -0.20
C PRO A 241 15.31 -3.82 0.43
N VAL A 242 14.80 -4.89 -0.20
CA VAL A 242 13.61 -5.62 0.29
C VAL A 242 13.70 -5.97 1.77
N GLY A 243 14.86 -6.41 2.28
CA GLY A 243 14.99 -6.81 3.69
C GLY A 243 14.80 -5.65 4.65
N GLU A 244 15.34 -4.49 4.31
CA GLU A 244 15.14 -3.26 5.07
C GLU A 244 13.72 -2.74 4.92
N PHE A 245 13.16 -2.85 3.72
CA PHE A 245 11.77 -2.50 3.48
C PHE A 245 10.83 -3.35 4.34
N LEU A 246 11.05 -4.67 4.45
CA LEU A 246 10.24 -5.54 5.32
C LEU A 246 10.35 -5.14 6.79
N SER A 247 11.54 -4.73 7.25
CA SER A 247 11.72 -4.19 8.60
C SER A 247 10.90 -2.92 8.81
N VAL A 248 11.01 -1.94 7.90
CA VAL A 248 10.27 -0.65 7.99
C VAL A 248 8.77 -0.86 7.83
N LEU A 249 8.36 -1.81 6.98
CA LEU A 249 6.97 -2.18 6.77
C LEU A 249 6.34 -2.66 8.09
N GLU A 250 7.05 -3.52 8.81
CA GLU A 250 6.63 -4.05 10.12
C GLU A 250 6.67 -2.98 11.22
N THR A 251 7.80 -2.30 11.41
CA THR A 251 8.01 -1.47 12.60
C THR A 251 7.29 -0.13 12.53
N ASP A 252 7.20 0.44 11.32
CA ASP A 252 6.79 1.82 11.13
C ASP A 252 5.52 1.93 10.29
N ILE A 253 5.50 1.38 9.07
CA ILE A 253 4.39 1.63 8.12
C ILE A 253 3.09 0.99 8.63
N ILE A 254 3.04 -0.34 8.71
CA ILE A 254 1.80 -1.06 9.03
C ILE A 254 1.34 -0.73 10.46
N ARG A 255 2.28 -0.70 11.41
CA ARG A 255 1.96 -0.41 12.82
C ARG A 255 1.39 1.00 13.01
N ARG A 256 1.91 1.99 12.28
CA ARG A 256 1.39 3.36 12.36
C ARG A 256 0.03 3.49 11.67
N LEU A 257 -0.13 2.91 10.49
CA LEU A 257 -1.43 2.87 9.81
C LEU A 257 -2.49 2.20 10.69
N SER A 258 -2.13 1.11 11.38
CA SER A 258 -3.00 0.41 12.33
C SER A 258 -3.48 1.28 13.49
N ARG A 259 -2.68 2.25 13.92
CA ARG A 259 -3.01 3.17 15.03
C ARG A 259 -3.77 4.41 14.58
N GLU A 260 -3.44 4.93 13.41
CA GLU A 260 -3.91 6.23 12.94
C GLU A 260 -5.08 6.16 11.96
N ARG A 261 -5.32 5.00 11.32
CA ARG A 261 -6.24 4.86 10.18
C ARG A 261 -7.33 3.83 10.40
N ILE A 262 -7.89 3.80 11.60
CA ILE A 262 -9.07 2.97 11.92
C ILE A 262 -10.34 3.73 11.61
N PHE A 263 -11.28 3.03 10.96
CA PHE A 263 -12.57 3.55 10.57
C PHE A 263 -13.38 3.96 11.81
N ASP A 264 -13.81 5.22 11.87
CA ASP A 264 -14.65 5.76 12.93
C ASP A 264 -15.90 6.42 12.32
N ASP A 265 -17.01 5.68 12.36
CA ASP A 265 -18.31 6.14 11.84
C ASP A 265 -18.91 7.33 12.60
N SER A 266 -18.38 7.67 13.78
CA SER A 266 -18.84 8.80 14.55
C SER A 266 -18.39 10.14 13.98
N ILE A 267 -17.39 10.14 13.10
CA ILE A 267 -16.84 11.36 12.51
C ILE A 267 -17.63 11.73 11.25
N THR A 268 -18.61 12.62 11.41
CA THR A 268 -19.35 13.22 10.30
C THR A 268 -18.48 14.21 9.54
N SER A 269 -18.56 14.21 8.20
CA SER A 269 -17.81 15.18 7.39
C SER A 269 -18.24 16.60 7.76
N GLN A 270 -17.34 17.40 8.35
CA GLN A 270 -17.68 18.75 8.78
C GLN A 270 -17.94 19.69 7.58
N ASN A 271 -17.52 19.31 6.37
CA ASN A 271 -17.71 20.10 5.15
C ASN A 271 -17.85 19.19 3.91
N PRO A 272 -19.02 18.57 3.66
CA PRO A 272 -19.25 17.90 2.40
C PRO A 272 -19.20 18.95 1.28
N LYS A 273 -18.27 18.84 0.33
CA LYS A 273 -18.34 19.63 -0.90
C LYS A 273 -19.61 19.19 -1.64
N ALA A 274 -20.60 20.07 -1.70
CA ALA A 274 -21.75 19.86 -2.55
C ALA A 274 -21.27 19.78 -4.01
N PHE A 275 -21.52 18.66 -4.67
CA PHE A 275 -21.30 18.57 -6.10
C PHE A 275 -22.28 19.51 -6.81
N THR A 276 -21.76 20.34 -7.70
CA THR A 276 -22.57 21.21 -8.54
C THR A 276 -23.25 20.37 -9.62
N ASN A 277 -24.59 20.32 -9.61
CA ASN A 277 -25.39 19.55 -10.59
C ASN A 277 -25.27 20.08 -12.04
N ALA A 278 -24.60 21.21 -12.23
CA ALA A 278 -24.25 21.77 -13.51
C ALA A 278 -22.92 22.54 -13.39
N PRO A 279 -22.08 22.59 -14.43
CA PRO A 279 -20.90 23.45 -14.44
C PRO A 279 -21.33 24.91 -14.25
N SER A 280 -20.80 25.57 -13.23
CA SER A 280 -20.98 27.01 -13.05
C SER A 280 -19.72 27.72 -13.55
N ILE A 281 -19.86 28.48 -14.63
CA ILE A 281 -18.83 29.40 -15.12
C ILE A 281 -18.99 30.67 -14.29
N ASN A 282 -18.11 30.89 -13.32
CA ASN A 282 -18.05 32.16 -12.61
C ASN A 282 -16.92 33.00 -13.23
N LEU A 283 -17.29 33.98 -14.06
CA LEU A 283 -16.37 34.89 -14.76
C LEU A 283 -16.07 36.18 -13.97
N SER A 284 -16.36 36.23 -12.68
CA SER A 284 -15.96 37.35 -11.85
C SER A 284 -14.49 37.23 -11.46
N LEU A 285 -13.63 37.94 -12.20
CA LEU A 285 -12.29 38.37 -11.79
C LEU A 285 -12.38 39.47 -10.72
#